data_AF-A0A927GHZ8-F1
#
_entry.id   AF-A0A927GHZ8-F1
#
_cell.length_a   1.000
_cell.length_b   1.000
_cell.length_c   1.000
_cell.angle_alpha   90.00
_cell.angle_beta   90.00
_cell.angle_gamma   90.00
#
_symmetry.space_group_name_H-M   'P 1'
#
loop_
_entity.id
_entity.type
_entity.pdbx_description
1 polymer ?
#
loop_
_entity_poly.entity_id
_entity_poly.type
_entity_poly.pdbx_seq_one_letter_code
_entity_poly.pdbx_strand_id
1 'polypeptide(L)'
;MPSFSFSLPSLVAAGLMALPVFATTVANAPTRLQAHQPARPFMVTDITGQPVSLTTLKGHKVLLAFMRNVGCPVCNLRMYQLVAQADYFKAHNLTVVAVYESSAENMRKYLVGQTIPFTMVANPDESLYKLYDVEVSGSKAMKSMFHGVIGKASEGKKLFVQPVPQDGNKTRIGAEFLLDEQGIVAVAHYGRYIGDDLPLADIKKFIE
;
A
#
# COMPACT_ATOMS: atom_id res chain seq x y z
N MET A 1 41.78 63.32 -59.64
CA MET A 1 40.98 62.08 -59.65
C MET A 1 41.21 61.35 -58.33
N PRO A 2 40.24 61.33 -57.40
CA PRO A 2 40.30 60.44 -56.26
C PRO A 2 39.14 59.44 -56.21
N SER A 3 39.43 58.32 -55.53
CA SER A 3 38.53 57.47 -54.73
C SER A 3 37.34 56.80 -55.41
N PHE A 4 37.26 55.46 -55.33
CA PHE A 4 36.53 54.74 -54.27
C PHE A 4 36.78 53.23 -54.43
N SER A 5 37.42 52.61 -53.45
CA SER A 5 37.45 51.16 -53.29
C SER A 5 36.78 50.86 -51.94
N PHE A 6 35.58 50.29 -51.99
CA PHE A 6 34.86 49.81 -50.82
C PHE A 6 35.08 48.30 -50.71
N SER A 7 35.70 47.90 -49.60
CA SER A 7 35.82 46.52 -49.16
C SER A 7 34.45 45.99 -48.70
N LEU A 8 34.12 44.76 -49.10
CA LEU A 8 32.99 44.03 -48.54
C LEU A 8 33.32 43.57 -47.10
N PRO A 9 32.36 43.61 -46.16
CA PRO A 9 32.51 42.96 -44.87
C PRO A 9 32.11 41.47 -44.95
N SER A 10 32.90 40.65 -44.26
CA SER A 10 32.72 39.22 -44.06
C SER A 10 31.40 38.88 -43.36
N LEU A 11 30.61 37.97 -43.96
CA LEU A 11 29.51 37.29 -43.31
C LEU A 11 30.03 36.05 -42.57
N VAL A 12 30.09 36.15 -41.24
CA VAL A 12 30.36 35.03 -40.33
C VAL A 12 29.12 34.14 -40.30
N ALA A 13 29.27 32.89 -40.76
CA ALA A 13 28.23 31.87 -40.66
C ALA A 13 28.12 31.39 -39.19
N ALA A 14 27.06 31.81 -38.51
CA ALA A 14 26.64 31.24 -37.24
C ALA A 14 25.75 30.01 -37.50
N GLY A 15 26.34 28.81 -37.37
CA GLY A 15 25.65 27.53 -37.58
C GLY A 15 25.56 26.70 -36.30
N LEU A 16 24.39 26.75 -35.66
CA LEU A 16 23.78 25.83 -34.69
C LEU A 16 24.69 24.87 -33.90
N MET A 17 25.01 25.24 -32.65
CA MET A 17 25.29 24.24 -31.61
C MET A 17 23.98 23.53 -31.24
N ALA A 18 23.87 22.25 -31.58
CA ALA A 18 22.81 21.39 -31.07
C ALA A 18 22.99 21.21 -29.55
N LEU A 19 22.10 21.83 -28.76
CA LEU A 19 22.03 21.58 -27.33
C LEU A 19 21.48 20.16 -27.09
N PRO A 20 22.03 19.40 -26.14
CA PRO A 20 21.51 18.09 -25.80
C PRO A 20 20.12 18.27 -25.17
N VAL A 21 19.11 17.63 -25.77
CA VAL A 21 17.79 17.48 -25.17
C VAL A 21 17.94 16.52 -23.99
N PHE A 22 18.14 17.08 -22.79
CA PHE A 22 17.97 16.33 -21.57
C PHE A 22 16.49 15.95 -21.46
N ALA A 23 16.18 14.70 -21.78
CA ALA A 23 14.91 14.09 -21.44
C ALA A 23 14.82 14.06 -19.90
N THR A 24 14.19 15.07 -19.33
CA THR A 24 13.77 15.05 -17.93
C THR A 24 12.69 13.99 -17.82
N THR A 25 13.05 12.82 -17.31
CA THR A 25 12.08 11.88 -16.77
C THR A 25 11.40 12.58 -15.60
N VAL A 26 10.24 13.17 -15.88
CA VAL A 26 9.31 13.58 -14.83
C VAL A 26 8.96 12.29 -14.10
N ALA A 27 9.54 12.08 -12.92
CA ALA A 27 9.08 11.06 -12.01
C ALA A 27 7.63 11.42 -11.63
N ASN A 28 6.67 10.86 -12.36
CA ASN A 28 5.27 10.99 -12.02
C ASN A 28 5.10 10.48 -10.59
N ALA A 29 4.55 11.33 -9.72
CA ALA A 29 4.12 10.90 -8.39
C ALA A 29 3.31 9.61 -8.50
N PRO A 30 3.46 8.64 -7.58
CA PRO A 30 2.78 7.36 -7.70
C PRO A 30 1.27 7.60 -7.72
N THR A 31 0.67 7.42 -8.89
CA THR A 31 -0.78 7.40 -9.04
C THR A 31 -1.32 6.11 -8.45
N ARG A 32 -2.53 6.20 -7.88
CA ARG A 32 -3.28 5.03 -7.38
C ARG A 32 -3.26 3.90 -8.38
N LEU A 33 -2.96 2.71 -7.88
CA LEU A 33 -3.04 1.48 -8.65
C LEU A 33 -4.48 1.24 -9.09
N GLN A 34 -4.62 0.68 -10.29
CA GLN A 34 -5.89 0.24 -10.84
C GLN A 34 -5.81 -1.25 -11.17
N ALA A 35 -6.97 -1.87 -11.37
CA ALA A 35 -7.02 -3.24 -11.87
C ALA A 35 -6.25 -3.37 -13.19
N HIS A 36 -5.71 -4.57 -13.43
CA HIS A 36 -4.90 -4.96 -14.58
C HIS A 36 -3.52 -4.30 -14.68
N GLN A 37 -3.11 -3.54 -13.67
CA GLN A 37 -1.74 -3.04 -13.55
C GLN A 37 -0.87 -4.00 -12.74
N PRO A 38 0.44 -4.10 -13.03
CA PRO A 38 1.35 -4.82 -12.14
C PRO A 38 1.39 -4.14 -10.77
N ALA A 39 1.42 -4.93 -9.70
CA ALA A 39 1.66 -4.40 -8.36
C ALA A 39 3.02 -3.70 -8.28
N ARG A 40 3.15 -2.70 -7.40
CA ARG A 40 4.43 -1.99 -7.24
C ARG A 40 5.45 -2.94 -6.61
N PRO A 41 6.64 -3.12 -7.21
CA PRO A 41 7.65 -4.01 -6.65
C PRO A 41 8.13 -3.49 -5.30
N PHE A 42 8.22 -4.38 -4.33
CA PHE A 42 8.75 -4.11 -3.00
C PHE A 42 9.55 -5.30 -2.50
N MET A 43 10.40 -5.03 -1.51
CA MET A 43 11.11 -6.06 -0.74
C MET A 43 11.18 -5.58 0.71
N VAL A 44 10.62 -6.36 1.61
CA VAL A 44 10.59 -6.09 3.06
C VAL A 44 10.83 -7.37 3.82
N THR A 45 10.97 -7.28 5.13
CA THR A 45 11.06 -8.42 6.03
C THR A 45 9.83 -8.42 6.93
N ASP A 46 9.22 -9.59 7.12
CA ASP A 46 8.13 -9.73 8.07
C ASP A 46 8.65 -9.73 9.52
N ILE A 47 7.73 -9.71 10.49
CA ILE A 47 8.09 -9.67 11.92
C ILE A 47 8.79 -10.93 12.44
N THR A 48 8.78 -12.03 11.66
CA THR A 48 9.46 -13.30 11.95
C THR A 48 10.86 -13.39 11.32
N GLY A 49 11.24 -12.39 10.51
CA GLY A 49 12.53 -12.33 9.84
C GLY A 49 12.54 -12.90 8.42
N GLN A 50 11.38 -13.29 7.87
CA GLN A 50 11.30 -13.83 6.51
C GLN A 50 11.20 -12.71 5.47
N PRO A 51 11.91 -12.80 4.34
CA PRO A 51 11.78 -11.84 3.25
C PRO A 51 10.42 -11.97 2.56
N VAL A 52 9.82 -10.83 2.21
CA VAL A 52 8.54 -10.72 1.51
C VAL A 52 8.71 -9.76 0.33
N SER A 53 8.38 -10.24 -0.87
CA SER A 53 8.42 -9.48 -2.12
C SER A 53 7.42 -10.06 -3.12
N LEU A 54 7.15 -9.36 -4.22
CA LEU A 54 6.33 -9.92 -5.30
C LEU A 54 6.93 -11.21 -5.88
N THR A 55 8.26 -11.33 -5.89
CA THR A 55 8.95 -12.54 -6.35
C THR A 55 8.71 -13.73 -5.44
N THR A 56 8.77 -13.54 -4.12
CA THR A 56 8.52 -14.61 -3.14
C THR A 56 7.04 -15.00 -3.08
N LEU A 57 6.15 -14.12 -3.54
CA LEU A 57 4.70 -14.33 -3.58
C LEU A 57 4.20 -14.90 -4.92
N LYS A 58 5.06 -14.99 -5.93
CA LYS A 58 4.69 -15.48 -7.26
C LYS A 58 4.14 -16.90 -7.18
N GLY A 59 3.07 -17.18 -7.94
CA GLY A 59 2.37 -18.46 -7.91
C GLY A 59 1.28 -18.56 -6.84
N HIS A 60 1.11 -17.53 -5.99
CA HIS A 60 0.01 -17.41 -5.04
C HIS A 60 -0.92 -16.27 -5.45
N LYS A 61 -2.23 -16.44 -5.21
CA LYS A 61 -3.13 -15.29 -5.11
C LYS A 61 -2.77 -14.54 -3.83
N VAL A 62 -2.81 -13.21 -3.83
CA VAL A 62 -2.41 -12.40 -2.66
C VAL A 62 -3.48 -11.41 -2.26
N LEU A 63 -3.83 -11.39 -0.98
CA LEU A 63 -4.49 -10.24 -0.35
C LEU A 63 -3.42 -9.39 0.34
N LEU A 64 -3.07 -8.26 -0.26
CA LEU A 64 -2.18 -7.28 0.34
C LEU A 64 -3.02 -6.22 1.07
N ALA A 65 -3.03 -6.28 2.40
CA ALA A 65 -3.90 -5.46 3.24
C ALA A 65 -3.10 -4.43 4.05
N PHE A 66 -3.32 -3.15 3.76
CA PHE A 66 -2.74 -2.02 4.48
C PHE A 66 -3.66 -1.61 5.62
N MET A 67 -3.23 -1.96 6.84
CA MET A 67 -3.90 -1.65 8.09
C MET A 67 -3.34 -0.36 8.69
N ARG A 68 -3.97 0.19 9.73
CA ARG A 68 -3.45 1.39 10.40
C ARG A 68 -2.36 1.04 11.42
N ASN A 69 -2.78 0.55 12.57
CA ASN A 69 -1.89 0.10 13.64
C ASN A 69 -2.54 -1.06 14.39
N VAL A 70 -1.72 -1.86 15.08
CA VAL A 70 -2.22 -3.04 15.80
C VAL A 70 -3.04 -2.69 17.04
N GLY A 71 -2.90 -1.48 17.59
CA GLY A 71 -3.78 -0.97 18.66
C GLY A 71 -5.14 -0.47 18.17
N CYS A 72 -5.41 -0.50 16.85
CA CYS A 72 -6.66 -0.02 16.28
C CYS A 72 -7.73 -1.10 16.41
N PRO A 73 -8.83 -0.87 17.15
CA PRO A 73 -9.87 -1.89 17.32
C PRO A 73 -10.57 -2.23 15.99
N VAL A 74 -10.75 -1.26 15.09
CA VAL A 74 -11.37 -1.53 13.78
C VAL A 74 -10.48 -2.46 12.94
N CYS A 75 -9.15 -2.25 12.96
CA CYS A 75 -8.21 -3.15 12.29
C CYS A 75 -8.13 -4.52 12.97
N ASN A 76 -8.27 -4.58 14.30
CA ASN A 76 -8.34 -5.84 15.04
C ASN A 76 -9.57 -6.65 14.62
N LEU A 77 -10.74 -6.00 14.51
CA LEU A 77 -11.95 -6.65 14.00
C LEU A 77 -11.74 -7.21 12.60
N ARG A 78 -11.16 -6.43 11.69
CA ARG A 78 -10.85 -6.89 10.32
C ARG A 78 -9.90 -8.09 10.32
N MET A 79 -8.83 -8.05 11.12
CA MET A 79 -7.89 -9.16 11.24
C MET A 79 -8.60 -10.44 11.70
N TYR A 80 -9.45 -10.37 12.73
CA TYR A 80 -10.23 -11.52 13.19
C TYR A 80 -11.19 -12.07 12.12
N GLN A 81 -11.82 -11.19 11.32
CA GLN A 81 -12.65 -11.61 10.19
C GLN A 81 -11.85 -12.39 9.14
N LEU A 82 -10.62 -11.95 8.84
CA LEU A 82 -9.73 -12.66 7.92
C LEU A 82 -9.26 -13.99 8.50
N VAL A 83 -8.83 -14.02 9.77
CA VAL A 83 -8.38 -15.24 10.47
C VAL A 83 -9.48 -16.31 10.48
N ALA A 84 -10.74 -15.91 10.67
CA ALA A 84 -11.88 -16.82 10.61
C ALA A 84 -12.06 -17.51 9.24
N GLN A 85 -11.41 -17.02 8.18
CA GLN A 85 -11.43 -17.59 6.83
C GLN A 85 -10.09 -18.23 6.43
N ALA A 86 -9.11 -18.29 7.33
CA ALA A 86 -7.74 -18.68 7.00
C ALA A 86 -7.63 -20.06 6.33
N ASP A 87 -8.36 -21.07 6.83
CA ASP A 87 -8.35 -22.41 6.25
C ASP A 87 -8.90 -22.42 4.82
N TYR A 88 -9.98 -21.66 4.57
CA TYR A 88 -10.56 -21.52 3.24
C TYR A 88 -9.60 -20.80 2.29
N PHE A 89 -8.96 -19.72 2.74
CA PHE A 89 -7.93 -19.00 1.96
C PHE A 89 -6.75 -19.90 1.61
N LYS A 90 -6.26 -20.67 2.58
CA LYS A 90 -5.18 -21.64 2.37
C LYS A 90 -5.56 -22.72 1.35
N ALA A 91 -6.78 -23.25 1.43
CA ALA A 91 -7.28 -24.26 0.49
C ALA A 91 -7.37 -23.75 -0.96
N HIS A 92 -7.53 -22.44 -1.15
CA HIS A 92 -7.61 -21.78 -2.47
C HIS A 92 -6.31 -21.02 -2.82
N ASN A 93 -5.18 -21.36 -2.19
CA ASN A 93 -3.87 -20.79 -2.48
C ASN A 93 -3.80 -19.25 -2.37
N LEU A 94 -4.60 -18.66 -1.48
CA LEU A 94 -4.55 -17.24 -1.15
C LEU A 94 -3.61 -16.99 0.04
N THR A 95 -2.60 -16.16 -0.17
CA THR A 95 -1.71 -15.65 0.86
C THR A 95 -2.17 -14.26 1.30
N VAL A 96 -2.30 -14.04 2.62
CA VAL A 96 -2.58 -12.71 3.17
C VAL A 96 -1.28 -12.08 3.66
N VAL A 97 -0.99 -10.88 3.18
CA VAL A 97 0.10 -10.03 3.65
C VAL A 97 -0.51 -8.79 4.29
N ALA A 98 -0.45 -8.71 5.62
CA ALA A 98 -0.97 -7.58 6.38
C ALA A 98 0.16 -6.62 6.77
N VAL A 99 0.10 -5.41 6.25
CA VAL A 99 1.07 -4.33 6.52
C VAL A 99 0.50 -3.41 7.58
N TYR A 100 1.29 -3.06 8.58
CA TYR A 100 0.93 -2.15 9.66
C TYR A 100 1.96 -1.02 9.79
N GLU A 101 1.53 0.19 10.15
CA GLU A 101 2.46 1.28 10.53
C GLU A 101 3.14 1.01 11.87
N SER A 102 2.65 0.01 12.61
CA SER A 102 3.18 -0.32 13.91
C SER A 102 4.61 -0.84 13.86
N SER A 103 5.36 -0.58 14.93
CA SER A 103 6.68 -1.18 15.11
C SER A 103 6.57 -2.70 15.26
N ALA A 104 7.64 -3.43 14.88
CA ALA A 104 7.69 -4.87 15.10
C ALA A 104 7.54 -5.24 16.59
N GLU A 105 7.98 -4.37 17.51
CA GLU A 105 7.78 -4.55 18.96
C GLU A 105 6.28 -4.52 19.33
N ASN A 106 5.54 -3.52 18.88
CA ASN A 106 4.11 -3.42 19.16
C ASN A 106 3.32 -4.55 18.49
N MET A 107 3.71 -4.96 17.27
CA MET A 107 3.12 -6.12 16.61
C MET A 107 3.37 -7.42 17.40
N ARG A 108 4.57 -7.62 17.95
CA ARG A 108 4.85 -8.79 18.81
C ARG A 108 3.99 -8.78 20.07
N LYS A 109 3.78 -7.61 20.70
CA LYS A 109 2.83 -7.48 21.82
C LYS A 109 1.40 -7.82 21.40
N TYR A 110 0.95 -7.39 20.23
CA TYR A 110 -0.36 -7.73 19.72
C TYR A 110 -0.56 -9.24 19.54
N LEU A 111 0.48 -9.95 19.10
CA LEU A 111 0.44 -11.38 18.83
C LEU A 111 0.59 -12.27 20.07
N VAL A 112 0.88 -11.72 21.25
CA VAL A 112 0.93 -12.52 22.49
C VAL A 112 -0.41 -13.20 22.72
N GLY A 113 -0.39 -14.53 22.83
CA GLY A 113 -1.59 -15.34 23.04
C GLY A 113 -2.50 -15.47 21.81
N GLN A 114 -2.03 -15.06 20.62
CA GLN A 114 -2.77 -15.17 19.37
C GLN A 114 -1.97 -15.91 18.30
N THR A 115 -2.66 -16.68 17.47
CA THR A 115 -2.09 -17.29 16.27
C THR A 115 -2.73 -16.64 15.05
N ILE A 116 -1.95 -15.85 14.32
CA ILE A 116 -2.36 -15.21 13.07
C ILE A 116 -1.63 -15.92 11.93
N PRO A 117 -2.32 -16.71 11.09
CA PRO A 117 -1.70 -17.52 10.03
C PRO A 117 -1.37 -16.70 8.77
N PHE A 118 -0.96 -15.45 8.93
CA PHE A 118 -0.71 -14.51 7.84
C PHE A 118 0.68 -13.89 7.94
N THR A 119 1.20 -13.44 6.80
CA THR A 119 2.44 -12.66 6.77
C THR A 119 2.16 -11.27 7.34
N MET A 120 2.89 -10.92 8.39
CA MET A 120 2.68 -9.69 9.17
C MET A 120 3.90 -8.78 9.00
N VAL A 121 3.71 -7.62 8.37
CA VAL A 121 4.80 -6.68 8.04
C VAL A 121 4.68 -5.41 8.90
N ALA A 122 5.73 -5.14 9.68
CA ALA A 122 5.92 -3.85 10.34
C ALA A 122 6.53 -2.85 9.35
N ASN A 123 5.86 -1.74 9.08
CA ASN A 123 6.32 -0.71 8.16
C ASN A 123 6.18 0.71 8.77
N PRO A 124 6.90 1.00 9.88
CA PRO A 124 6.80 2.28 10.57
C PRO A 124 7.41 3.47 9.82
N ASP A 125 8.23 3.24 8.80
CA ASP A 125 8.76 4.29 7.91
C ASP A 125 7.76 4.72 6.82
N GLU A 126 6.62 4.00 6.76
CA GLU A 126 5.52 4.19 5.83
C GLU A 126 5.91 4.07 4.34
N SER A 127 7.04 3.44 4.06
CA SER A 127 7.59 3.31 2.70
C SER A 127 6.64 2.55 1.77
N LEU A 128 5.99 1.47 2.25
CA LEU A 128 5.01 0.73 1.45
C LEU A 128 3.71 1.52 1.26
N TYR A 129 3.27 2.25 2.28
CA TYR A 129 2.06 3.09 2.18
C TYR A 129 2.24 4.17 1.12
N LYS A 130 3.40 4.83 1.08
CA LYS A 130 3.76 5.82 0.06
C LYS A 130 3.86 5.18 -1.33
N LEU A 131 4.47 3.99 -1.42
CA LEU A 131 4.63 3.27 -2.68
C LEU A 131 3.28 2.89 -3.32
N TYR A 132 2.29 2.52 -2.50
CA TYR A 132 0.95 2.11 -2.94
C TYR A 132 -0.08 3.26 -2.95
N ASP A 133 0.34 4.49 -2.67
CA ASP A 133 -0.52 5.68 -2.53
C ASP A 133 -1.68 5.48 -1.54
N VAL A 134 -1.39 4.82 -0.42
CA VAL A 134 -2.32 4.69 0.71
C VAL A 134 -2.27 6.01 1.47
N GLU A 135 -3.43 6.61 1.73
CA GLU A 135 -3.53 8.00 2.17
C GLU A 135 -3.75 8.15 3.68
N VAL A 136 -3.36 9.31 4.21
CA VAL A 136 -3.77 9.81 5.52
C VAL A 136 -4.79 10.91 5.26
N SER A 137 -6.00 10.78 5.81
CA SER A 137 -7.09 11.72 5.50
C SER A 137 -7.99 11.97 6.70
N GLY A 138 -7.89 13.17 7.26
CA GLY A 138 -8.74 13.61 8.37
C GLY A 138 -10.23 13.69 7.99
N SER A 139 -10.55 14.10 6.77
CA SER A 139 -11.94 14.18 6.29
C SER A 139 -12.57 12.80 6.14
N LYS A 140 -11.85 11.82 5.61
CA LYS A 140 -12.31 10.41 5.56
C LYS A 140 -12.37 9.76 6.93
N ALA A 141 -11.44 10.11 7.83
CA ALA A 141 -11.52 9.67 9.22
C ALA A 141 -12.77 10.23 9.91
N MET A 142 -13.11 11.50 9.71
CA MET A 142 -14.36 12.09 10.20
C MET A 142 -15.59 11.42 9.58
N LYS A 143 -15.55 11.13 8.28
CA LYS A 143 -16.62 10.39 7.58
C LYS A 143 -16.93 9.05 8.23
N SER A 144 -15.94 8.36 8.83
CA SER A 144 -16.14 7.07 9.51
C SER A 144 -17.17 7.11 10.65
N MET A 145 -17.38 8.27 11.28
CA MET A 145 -18.39 8.45 12.33
C MET A 145 -19.82 8.18 11.82
N PHE A 146 -20.06 8.43 10.53
CA PHE A 146 -21.34 8.19 9.86
C PHE A 146 -21.44 6.79 9.22
N HIS A 147 -20.38 5.98 9.34
CA HIS A 147 -20.29 4.63 8.76
C HIS A 147 -20.02 3.56 9.82
N GLY A 148 -20.53 3.75 11.04
CA GLY A 148 -20.55 2.70 12.06
C GLY A 148 -19.19 2.39 12.71
N VAL A 149 -18.20 3.29 12.59
CA VAL A 149 -16.87 3.09 13.20
C VAL A 149 -16.92 2.82 14.69
N ILE A 150 -17.90 3.41 15.41
CA ILE A 150 -18.09 3.21 16.85
C ILE A 150 -18.45 1.76 17.16
N GLY A 151 -19.40 1.19 16.41
CA GLY A 151 -19.81 -0.22 16.56
C GLY A 151 -18.65 -1.17 16.29
N LYS A 152 -17.97 -0.96 15.14
CA LYS A 152 -16.77 -1.74 14.77
C LYS A 152 -15.66 -1.63 15.81
N ALA A 153 -15.41 -0.43 16.34
CA ALA A 153 -14.41 -0.21 17.37
C ALA A 153 -14.80 -0.90 18.70
N SER A 154 -16.09 -0.90 19.06
CA SER A 154 -16.59 -1.61 20.23
C SER A 154 -16.39 -3.12 20.11
N GLU A 155 -16.76 -3.70 18.98
CA GLU A 155 -16.57 -5.13 18.69
C GLU A 155 -15.08 -5.49 18.68
N GLY A 156 -14.28 -4.74 17.93
CA GLY A 156 -12.85 -4.96 17.82
C GLY A 156 -12.09 -4.80 19.13
N LYS A 157 -12.56 -3.94 20.05
CA LYS A 157 -11.96 -3.77 21.38
C LYS A 157 -12.13 -5.03 22.24
N LYS A 158 -13.26 -5.73 22.11
CA LYS A 158 -13.52 -6.99 22.84
C LYS A 158 -12.62 -8.14 22.39
N LEU A 159 -12.03 -8.03 21.19
CA LEU A 159 -11.17 -9.05 20.59
C LEU A 159 -9.70 -8.88 20.97
N PHE A 160 -9.31 -7.85 21.73
CA PHE A 160 -7.93 -7.74 22.20
C PHE A 160 -7.67 -8.71 23.35
N VAL A 161 -6.66 -9.57 23.20
CA VAL A 161 -6.14 -10.41 24.30
C VAL A 161 -5.48 -9.54 25.37
N GLN A 162 -4.78 -8.48 24.96
CA GLN A 162 -4.16 -7.52 25.85
C GLN A 162 -4.18 -6.11 25.25
N PRO A 163 -4.11 -5.05 26.09
CA PRO A 163 -4.00 -3.68 25.59
C PRO A 163 -2.72 -3.49 24.78
N VAL A 164 -2.85 -2.89 23.60
CA VAL A 164 -1.72 -2.50 22.76
C VAL A 164 -1.81 -0.99 22.50
N PRO A 165 -0.74 -0.22 22.75
CA PRO A 165 -0.77 1.22 22.48
C PRO A 165 -0.98 1.46 20.97
N GLN A 166 -1.70 2.52 20.66
CA GLN A 166 -1.79 2.99 19.28
C GLN A 166 -0.54 3.78 18.92
N ASP A 167 0.14 3.36 17.87
CA ASP A 167 1.23 4.07 17.19
C ASP A 167 0.83 4.46 15.76
N GLY A 168 1.72 5.14 15.06
CA GLY A 168 1.48 5.63 13.69
C GLY A 168 0.42 6.71 13.59
N ASN A 169 -0.17 6.84 12.40
CA ASN A 169 -1.11 7.89 12.05
C ASN A 169 -2.51 7.61 12.58
N LYS A 170 -3.14 8.61 13.20
CA LYS A 170 -4.52 8.49 13.71
C LYS A 170 -5.58 8.47 12.60
N THR A 171 -5.26 9.00 11.43
CA THR A 171 -6.20 9.24 10.33
C THR A 171 -5.85 8.49 9.04
N ARG A 172 -4.99 7.46 9.14
CA ARG A 172 -4.76 6.50 8.05
C ARG A 172 -6.07 5.87 7.62
N ILE A 173 -6.27 5.80 6.30
CA ILE A 173 -7.35 5.05 5.68
C ILE A 173 -6.76 3.79 5.06
N GLY A 174 -7.30 2.63 5.43
CA GLY A 174 -6.80 1.35 4.94
C GLY A 174 -7.04 1.16 3.44
N ALA A 175 -6.28 0.24 2.85
CA ALA A 175 -6.45 -0.18 1.47
C ALA A 175 -6.16 -1.68 1.36
N GLU A 176 -6.84 -2.36 0.45
CA GLU A 176 -6.66 -3.78 0.21
C GLU A 176 -6.55 -4.04 -1.29
N PHE A 177 -5.59 -4.87 -1.67
CA PHE A 177 -5.34 -5.23 -3.06
C PHE A 177 -5.42 -6.75 -3.20
N LEU A 178 -6.11 -7.20 -4.24
CA LEU A 178 -6.09 -8.60 -4.66
C LEU A 178 -5.13 -8.71 -5.85
N LEU A 179 -4.11 -9.55 -5.71
CA LEU A 179 -3.13 -9.82 -6.75
C LEU A 179 -3.29 -11.26 -7.24
N ASP A 180 -3.23 -11.46 -8.55
CA ASP A 180 -3.16 -12.80 -9.14
C ASP A 180 -1.77 -13.44 -8.95
N GLU A 181 -1.62 -14.66 -9.43
CA GLU A 181 -0.40 -15.46 -9.30
C GLU A 181 0.82 -14.86 -10.01
N GLN A 182 0.61 -13.86 -10.89
CA GLN A 182 1.67 -13.13 -11.58
C GLN A 182 1.97 -11.78 -10.92
N GLY A 183 1.24 -11.41 -9.86
CA GLY A 183 1.38 -10.12 -9.19
C GLY A 183 0.68 -8.97 -9.92
N ILE A 184 -0.29 -9.27 -10.79
CA ILE A 184 -1.16 -8.26 -11.41
C ILE A 184 -2.32 -7.98 -10.47
N VAL A 185 -2.65 -6.71 -10.32
CA VAL A 185 -3.77 -6.26 -9.49
C VAL A 185 -5.08 -6.66 -10.15
N ALA A 186 -5.81 -7.59 -9.53
CA ALA A 186 -7.19 -7.90 -9.89
C ALA A 186 -8.16 -6.87 -9.30
N VAL A 187 -7.92 -6.45 -8.05
CA VAL A 187 -8.74 -5.44 -7.36
C VAL A 187 -7.83 -4.47 -6.60
N ALA A 188 -8.09 -3.17 -6.73
CA ALA A 188 -7.49 -2.12 -5.91
C ALA A 188 -8.58 -1.40 -5.10
N HIS A 189 -8.73 -1.76 -3.83
CA HIS A 189 -9.72 -1.17 -2.94
C HIS A 189 -9.07 -0.15 -2.01
N TYR A 190 -9.24 1.12 -2.34
CA TYR A 190 -8.84 2.23 -1.47
C TYR A 190 -10.00 2.65 -0.57
N GLY A 191 -9.81 2.55 0.75
CA GLY A 191 -10.86 2.86 1.70
C GLY A 191 -11.41 4.29 1.55
N ARG A 192 -12.71 4.43 1.78
CA ARG A 192 -13.42 5.72 1.78
C ARG A 192 -13.59 6.30 3.19
N TYR A 193 -13.41 5.47 4.21
CA TYR A 193 -13.43 5.80 5.63
C TYR A 193 -12.73 4.67 6.42
N ILE A 194 -12.50 4.86 7.73
CA ILE A 194 -11.88 3.84 8.59
C ILE A 194 -12.80 2.62 8.71
N GLY A 195 -12.30 1.44 8.32
CA GLY A 195 -13.06 0.18 8.29
C GLY A 195 -13.90 -0.01 7.03
N ASP A 196 -13.64 0.74 5.96
CA ASP A 196 -14.13 0.42 4.61
C ASP A 196 -13.18 -0.61 3.98
N ASP A 197 -13.33 -1.87 4.38
CA ASP A 197 -12.50 -2.99 3.92
C ASP A 197 -13.16 -3.67 2.71
N LEU A 198 -12.38 -4.39 1.89
CA LEU A 198 -12.89 -5.20 0.79
C LEU A 198 -13.81 -6.31 1.35
N PRO A 199 -15.05 -6.45 0.83
CA PRO A 199 -15.96 -7.48 1.30
C PRO A 199 -15.36 -8.89 1.20
N LEU A 200 -15.58 -9.72 2.23
CA LEU A 200 -15.11 -11.11 2.21
C LEU A 200 -15.68 -11.90 1.02
N ALA A 201 -16.91 -11.59 0.58
CA ALA A 201 -17.52 -12.21 -0.58
C ALA A 201 -16.73 -11.93 -1.88
N ASP A 202 -16.20 -10.72 -2.04
CA ASP A 202 -15.40 -10.35 -3.21
C ASP A 202 -14.03 -11.03 -3.18
N ILE A 203 -13.43 -11.18 -1.99
CA ILE A 203 -12.20 -11.97 -1.79
C ILE A 203 -12.44 -13.43 -2.18
N LYS A 204 -13.54 -14.04 -1.73
CA LYS A 204 -13.89 -15.44 -2.06
C LYS A 204 -14.11 -15.62 -3.55
N LYS A 205 -14.89 -14.75 -4.18
CA LYS A 205 -15.14 -14.77 -5.62
C LYS A 205 -13.85 -14.69 -6.45
N PHE A 206 -12.83 -13.99 -5.97
CA PHE A 206 -11.53 -13.89 -6.66
C PHE A 206 -10.71 -15.19 -6.59
N ILE A 207 -10.86 -15.97 -5.52
CA ILE A 207 -10.01 -17.14 -5.27
C ILE A 207 -10.62 -18.46 -5.75
N GLU A 208 -11.94 -18.51 -5.91
CA GLU A 208 -12.68 -19.55 -6.65
C GLU A 208 -12.33 -19.53 -8.15
#